data_AF-A0A290XC18-F1
#
_entry.id   AF-A0A290XC18-F1
#
_cell.length_a   1.000
_cell.length_b   1.000
_cell.length_c   1.000
_cell.angle_alpha   90.00
_cell.angle_beta   90.00
_cell.angle_gamma   90.00
#
_symmetry.space_group_name_H-M   'P 1'
#
loop_
_entity.id
_entity.type
_entity.pdbx_description
1 polymer ?
#
loop_
_entity_poly.entity_id
_entity_poly.type
_entity_poly.pdbx_seq_one_letter_code
_entity_poly.pdbx_strand_id
1 'polypeptide(L)' 'MELEALLIAALREAGYGQDAIGSAMPRIIRIMQAEDVRIEMGRALSRKEREYVRLQLELGLNVSEVVAGLRK' A
#
# COMPACT_ATOMS: atom_id res chain seq x y z
N MET A 1 -13.10 1.49 1.81
CA MET A 1 -14.04 2.20 0.93
C MET A 1 -13.95 3.72 1.09
N GLU A 2 -14.00 4.29 2.31
CA GLU A 2 -13.92 5.77 2.46
C GLU A 2 -12.59 6.37 1.97
N LEU A 3 -11.46 5.83 2.40
CA LEU A 3 -10.14 6.37 2.02
C LEU A 3 -9.89 6.31 0.50
N GLU A 4 -10.29 5.22 -0.14
CA GLU A 4 -10.15 5.05 -1.59
C GLU A 4 -11.01 6.06 -2.36
N ALA A 5 -12.26 6.27 -1.92
CA ALA A 5 -13.14 7.27 -2.49
C ALA A 5 -12.60 8.70 -2.30
N LEU A 6 -12.05 9.01 -1.10
CA LEU A 6 -11.40 10.28 -0.82
C LEU A 6 -10.18 10.53 -1.72
N LEU A 7 -9.34 9.51 -1.91
CA LEU A 7 -8.17 9.60 -2.80
C LEU A 7 -8.60 9.83 -4.26
N ILE A 8 -9.61 9.10 -4.73
CA ILE A 8 -10.15 9.30 -6.08
C ILE A 8 -10.70 10.71 -6.24
N ALA A 9 -11.46 11.22 -5.26
CA ALA A 9 -11.99 12.58 -5.29
C ALA A 9 -10.88 13.63 -5.33
N ALA A 10 -9.87 13.50 -4.47
CA ALA A 10 -8.73 14.41 -4.43
C ALA A 10 -7.92 14.40 -5.74
N LEU A 11 -7.70 13.23 -6.34
CA LEU A 11 -7.00 13.12 -7.63
C LEU A 11 -7.83 13.73 -8.77
N ARG A 12 -9.15 13.58 -8.76
CA ARG A 12 -10.03 14.24 -9.73
C ARG A 12 -9.97 15.76 -9.57
N GLU A 13 -10.02 16.28 -8.34
CA GLU A 13 -9.92 17.71 -8.06
C GLU A 13 -8.56 18.30 -8.50
N ALA A 14 -7.49 17.51 -8.36
CA ALA A 14 -6.16 17.85 -8.87
C ALA A 14 -6.03 17.78 -10.41
N GLY A 15 -7.10 17.40 -11.13
CA GLY A 15 -7.15 17.39 -12.60
C GLY A 15 -6.69 16.08 -13.25
N TYR A 16 -6.51 14.99 -12.49
CA TYR A 16 -6.18 13.69 -13.07
C TYR A 16 -7.41 13.05 -13.75
N GLY A 17 -7.19 12.50 -14.95
CA GLY A 17 -8.20 11.75 -15.69
C GLY A 17 -8.52 10.39 -15.06
N GLN A 18 -9.72 9.87 -15.34
CA GLN A 18 -10.20 8.61 -14.77
C GLN A 18 -9.28 7.41 -15.04
N ASP A 19 -8.70 7.30 -16.24
CA ASP A 19 -7.79 6.20 -16.58
C ASP A 19 -6.47 6.27 -15.81
N ALA A 20 -5.94 7.48 -15.61
CA ALA A 20 -4.73 7.70 -14.82
C ALA A 20 -4.97 7.34 -13.35
N ILE A 21 -6.15 7.71 -12.82
CA ILE A 21 -6.56 7.34 -11.47
C ILE A 21 -6.68 5.82 -11.36
N GLY A 22 -7.46 5.19 -12.24
CA GLY A 22 -7.70 3.75 -12.22
C GLY A 22 -6.42 2.92 -12.29
N SER A 23 -5.46 3.34 -13.13
CA SER A 23 -4.16 2.67 -13.25
C SER A 23 -3.24 2.90 -12.04
N ALA A 24 -3.30 4.05 -11.38
CA ALA A 24 -2.45 4.38 -10.24
C ALA A 24 -2.97 3.84 -8.90
N MET A 25 -4.28 3.75 -8.70
CA MET A 25 -4.89 3.41 -7.41
C MET A 25 -4.36 2.11 -6.78
N PRO A 26 -4.24 0.98 -7.50
CA PRO A 26 -3.71 -0.25 -6.92
C PRO A 26 -2.28 -0.10 -6.38
N ARG A 27 -1.47 0.76 -7.01
CA ARG A 27 -0.12 1.05 -6.53
C ARG A 27 -0.13 1.96 -5.31
N ILE A 28 -0.98 2.99 -5.29
CA ILE A 28 -1.12 3.90 -4.14
C ILE A 28 -1.54 3.10 -2.90
N ILE A 29 -2.56 2.26 -3.02
CA ILE A 29 -3.05 1.43 -1.90
C ILE A 29 -1.93 0.53 -1.37
N ARG A 30 -1.15 -0.13 -2.24
CA ARG A 30 -0.02 -0.97 -1.80
C ARG A 30 1.10 -0.17 -1.11
N ILE A 31 1.35 1.06 -1.54
CA ILE A 31 2.32 1.95 -0.86
C ILE A 31 1.84 2.26 0.56
N MET A 32 0.56 2.57 0.72
CA MET A 32 -0.04 2.84 2.04
C MET A 32 0.02 1.59 2.93
N GLN A 33 -0.37 0.43 2.41
CA GLN A 33 -0.29 -0.84 3.14
C GLN A 33 1.15 -1.19 3.55
N ALA A 34 2.14 -0.91 2.69
CA ALA A 34 3.55 -1.13 3.05
C ALA A 34 3.99 -0.22 4.22
N GLU A 35 3.44 0.98 4.30
CA GLU A 35 3.66 1.89 5.42
C GLU A 35 2.95 1.39 6.69
N ASP A 36 1.73 0.86 6.59
CA ASP A 36 1.04 0.22 7.71
C ASP A 36 1.86 -0.94 8.29
N VAL A 37 2.47 -1.78 7.43
CA VAL A 37 3.40 -2.84 7.88
C VAL A 37 4.57 -2.24 8.66
N ARG A 38 5.17 -1.14 8.18
CA ARG A 38 6.29 -0.48 8.87
C ARG A 38 5.86 0.04 10.25
N ILE A 39 4.70 0.65 10.33
CA ILE A 39 4.10 1.15 11.58
C ILE A 39 3.89 -0.02 12.55
N GLU A 40 3.28 -1.11 12.09
CA GLU A 40 2.96 -2.28 12.93
C GLU A 40 4.22 -3.05 13.39
N MET A 41 5.28 -3.04 12.59
CA MET A 41 6.57 -3.60 13.00
C MET A 41 7.28 -2.75 14.06
N GLY A 42 6.87 -1.49 14.25
CA GLY A 42 7.43 -0.59 15.27
C GLY A 42 8.90 -0.23 15.03
N ARG A 43 9.45 -0.50 13.84
CA ARG A 43 10.84 -0.23 13.47
C ARG A 43 10.98 0.02 11.97
N ALA A 44 12.14 0.56 11.58
CA ALA A 44 12.51 0.61 10.18
C ALA A 44 12.66 -0.81 9.60
N LEU A 45 12.22 -0.97 8.36
CA LEU A 45 12.41 -2.18 7.57
C LEU A 45 13.72 -2.09 6.79
N SER A 46 14.51 -3.16 6.82
CA SER A 46 15.67 -3.32 5.96
C SER A 46 15.27 -3.33 4.48
N ARG A 47 16.26 -3.18 3.58
CA ARG A 47 16.00 -3.24 2.13
C ARG A 47 15.31 -4.55 1.71
N LYS A 48 15.78 -5.69 2.24
CA LYS A 48 15.23 -7.02 1.94
C LYS A 48 13.79 -7.17 2.44
N GLU A 49 13.50 -6.66 3.64
CA GLU A 49 12.15 -6.68 4.20
C GLU A 49 11.19 -5.80 3.38
N ARG A 50 11.62 -4.59 2.97
CA ARG A 50 10.80 -3.75 2.09
C ARG A 50 10.47 -4.42 0.75
N GLU A 51 11.44 -5.13 0.18
CA GLU A 51 11.22 -5.89 -1.04
C GLU A 51 10.26 -7.07 -0.84
N TYR A 52 10.42 -7.80 0.27
CA TYR A 52 9.48 -8.84 0.67
C TYR A 52 8.06 -8.30 0.83
N VAL A 53 7.87 -7.23 1.60
CA VAL A 53 6.57 -6.57 1.81
C VAL A 53 5.93 -6.19 0.49
N ARG A 54 6.68 -5.52 -0.40
CA ARG A 54 6.20 -5.13 -1.73
C ARG A 54 5.68 -6.34 -2.51
N LEU A 55 6.45 -7.42 -2.55
CA LEU A 55 6.09 -8.62 -3.28
C LEU A 55 4.85 -9.30 -2.68
N GLN A 56 4.76 -9.42 -1.36
CA GLN A 56 3.60 -10.06 -0.72
C GLN A 56 2.30 -9.27 -0.95
N LEU A 57 2.35 -7.94 -0.84
CA LEU A 57 1.20 -7.09 -1.14
C LEU A 57 0.82 -7.12 -2.63
N GLU A 58 1.81 -7.29 -3.52
CA GLU A 58 1.56 -7.50 -4.95
C GLU A 58 0.90 -8.85 -5.24
N LEU A 59 1.18 -9.88 -4.43
CA LEU A 59 0.54 -11.20 -4.47
C LEU A 59 -0.84 -11.24 -3.79
N GLY A 60 -1.29 -10.13 -3.19
CA GLY A 60 -2.62 -10.00 -2.60
C GLY A 60 -2.73 -10.36 -1.12
N LEU A 61 -1.61 -10.53 -0.41
CA LEU A 61 -1.63 -10.69 1.04
C LEU A 61 -2.03 -9.38 1.71
N ASN A 62 -2.69 -9.47 2.86
CA ASN A 62 -3.03 -8.32 3.68
C ASN A 62 -1.89 -7.95 4.65
N VAL A 63 -1.98 -6.75 5.25
CA VAL A 63 -0.97 -6.21 6.17
C VAL A 63 -0.64 -7.17 7.31
N SER A 64 -1.65 -7.74 7.97
CA SER A 64 -1.46 -8.63 9.12
C SER A 64 -0.76 -9.94 8.73
N GLU A 65 -1.06 -10.50 7.55
CA GLU A 65 -0.36 -11.69 7.03
C GLU A 65 1.11 -11.40 6.77
N VAL A 66 1.41 -10.24 6.17
CA VAL A 66 2.79 -9.82 5.90
C VAL A 66 3.56 -9.59 7.21
N VAL A 67 2.96 -8.91 8.19
CA VAL A 67 3.55 -8.69 9.52
C VAL A 67 3.82 -10.02 10.22
N ALA A 68 2.88 -10.96 10.17
CA ALA A 68 3.07 -12.30 10.72
C ALA A 68 4.24 -13.03 10.04
N GLY A 69 4.45 -12.83 8.74
CA GLY A 69 5.60 -13.35 8.01
C GLY A 69 6.94 -12.74 8.43
N LEU A 70 6.97 -11.46 8.81
CA LEU A 70 8.18 -10.74 9.22
C LEU A 70 8.59 -10.97 10.69
N ARG A 71 7.65 -11.39 11.54
CA ARG A 71 7.90 -11.66 12.97
C ARG A 71 8.37 -13.09 13.25
N LYS A 72 8.33 -13.96 12.24
CA LYS A 72 8.91 -15.30 12.29
C LYS A 72 10.41 -15.25 12.09
#